data_AF-A0ABD3JEF0-F1
#
_entry.id   AF-A0ABD3JEF0-F1
#
_cell.length_a   1.000
_cell.length_b   1.000
_cell.length_c   1.000
_cell.angle_alpha   90.00
_cell.angle_beta   90.00
_cell.angle_gamma   90.00
#
_symmetry.space_group_name_H-M   'P 1'
#
loop_
_entity.id
_entity.type
_entity.pdbx_description
1 polymer ?
#
loop_
_entity_poly.entity_id
_entity_poly.type
_entity_poly.pdbx_seq_one_letter_code
_entity_poly.pdbx_strand_id
1 'polypeptide(L)'
;MRHLEGAYALIFKSRHYPNELIACKRGSPLLLGVKELTEESSKGSLFHDDKYPSQNGNPRELFLSSDANALVEHTRKVLVIEDGEVVHLKDGGVSILKFDGDKGKHGVLSRPASVQRALSVLEMEVEQINKGNYEHYMQKEIHEQPESLTTTMRGRLIRGGTCKAKTVLLGGLKDHLKTIRRSQRIVFIGCGTSYNAALAARPILEELSGK
;
A
#
# COMPACT_ATOMS: atom_id res chain seq x y z
N MET A 1 0.06 -22.89 -8.20
CA MET A 1 -0.65 -22.15 -7.12
C MET A 1 -1.82 -22.92 -6.52
N ARG A 2 -2.65 -23.65 -7.29
CA ARG A 2 -3.83 -24.37 -6.76
C ARG A 2 -3.55 -25.45 -5.71
N HIS A 3 -2.32 -25.98 -5.68
CA HIS A 3 -1.87 -26.95 -4.68
C HIS A 3 -1.15 -26.33 -3.49
N LEU A 4 -0.97 -25.00 -3.47
CA LEU A 4 -0.30 -24.30 -2.37
C LEU A 4 -1.36 -23.82 -1.36
N GLU A 5 -1.12 -24.13 -0.10
CA GLU A 5 -1.92 -23.69 1.03
C GLU A 5 -1.14 -22.67 1.88
N GLY A 6 -1.86 -21.85 2.65
CA GLY A 6 -1.27 -20.78 3.46
C GLY A 6 -1.09 -19.44 2.74
N ALA A 7 -0.26 -18.58 3.32
CA ALA A 7 0.05 -17.25 2.82
C ALA A 7 1.45 -17.23 2.18
N TYR A 8 1.58 -16.57 1.03
CA TYR A 8 2.81 -16.49 0.26
C TYR A 8 2.84 -15.25 -0.65
N ALA A 9 4.05 -14.81 -0.99
CA ALA A 9 4.33 -13.93 -2.11
C ALA A 9 5.51 -14.54 -2.86
N LEU A 10 5.31 -14.93 -4.13
CA LEU A 10 6.28 -15.70 -4.90
C LEU A 10 6.62 -14.98 -6.20
N ILE A 11 7.89 -15.06 -6.58
CA ILE A 11 8.43 -14.61 -7.86
C ILE A 11 9.18 -15.78 -8.48
N PHE A 12 8.89 -16.09 -9.73
CA PHE A 12 9.47 -17.19 -10.47
C PHE A 12 10.27 -16.66 -11.65
N LYS A 13 11.49 -17.19 -11.81
CA LYS A 13 12.37 -16.99 -12.96
C LYS A 13 12.86 -18.37 -13.43
N SER A 14 12.95 -18.58 -14.73
CA SER A 14 13.38 -19.86 -15.30
C SER A 14 14.41 -19.67 -16.40
N ARG A 15 15.41 -20.56 -16.48
CA ARG A 15 16.37 -20.59 -17.58
C ARG A 15 15.71 -20.95 -18.92
N HIS A 16 14.58 -21.65 -18.89
CA HIS A 16 13.80 -21.99 -20.08
C HIS A 16 13.01 -20.79 -20.63
N TYR A 17 12.78 -19.78 -19.80
CA TYR A 17 12.05 -18.55 -20.15
C TYR A 17 12.85 -17.32 -19.68
N PRO A 18 13.98 -17.00 -20.34
CA PRO A 18 14.98 -16.08 -19.81
C PRO A 18 14.48 -14.63 -19.68
N ASN A 19 13.52 -14.21 -20.50
CA ASN A 19 12.93 -12.85 -20.52
C ASN A 19 11.57 -12.78 -19.83
N GLU A 20 11.23 -13.80 -19.03
CA GLU A 20 9.93 -13.87 -18.36
C GLU A 20 10.09 -13.92 -16.84
N LEU A 21 9.19 -13.23 -16.15
CA LEU A 21 9.02 -13.31 -14.71
C LEU A 21 7.54 -13.53 -14.41
N ILE A 22 7.25 -14.40 -13.46
CA ILE A 22 5.89 -14.63 -12.99
C ILE A 22 5.84 -14.32 -11.50
N ALA A 23 4.89 -13.49 -11.09
CA ALA A 23 4.72 -13.09 -9.69
C ALA A 23 3.28 -13.30 -9.25
N CYS A 24 3.08 -13.71 -8.00
CA CYS A 24 1.74 -13.95 -7.45
C CYS A 24 1.77 -13.95 -5.93
N LYS A 25 0.61 -13.67 -5.32
CA LYS A 25 0.49 -13.62 -3.86
C LYS A 25 -0.82 -14.22 -3.36
N ARG A 26 -0.81 -14.53 -2.07
CA ARG A 26 -1.97 -14.89 -1.24
C ARG A 26 -1.66 -14.49 0.19
N GLY A 27 -2.40 -13.55 0.77
CA GLY A 27 -2.23 -13.16 2.18
C GLY A 27 -0.91 -12.47 2.57
N SER A 28 0.05 -12.31 1.65
CA SER A 28 1.29 -11.56 1.85
C SER A 28 1.34 -10.36 0.90
N PRO A 29 1.88 -9.18 1.29
CA PRO A 29 2.04 -8.04 0.39
C PRO A 29 2.98 -8.35 -0.78
N LEU A 30 2.64 -7.81 -1.96
CA LEU A 30 3.49 -7.81 -3.14
C LEU A 30 3.12 -6.63 -4.03
N LEU A 31 4.12 -5.89 -4.47
CA LEU A 31 4.01 -4.64 -5.21
C LEU A 31 4.84 -4.74 -6.48
N LEU A 32 4.34 -4.12 -7.55
CA LEU A 32 5.06 -3.90 -8.80
C LEU A 32 5.31 -2.40 -8.99
N GLY A 33 6.57 -1.98 -8.87
CA GLY A 33 7.02 -0.65 -9.27
C GLY A 33 7.29 -0.57 -10.77
N VAL A 34 6.90 0.54 -11.39
CA VAL A 34 7.13 0.81 -12.81
C VAL A 34 7.90 2.11 -12.96
N LYS A 35 9.02 2.09 -13.68
CA LYS A 35 9.79 3.27 -14.06
C LYS A 35 9.95 3.31 -15.57
N GLU A 36 9.61 4.44 -16.17
CA GLU A 36 9.78 4.66 -17.61
C GLU A 36 11.15 5.30 -17.86
N LEU A 37 11.90 4.80 -18.84
CA LEU A 37 13.26 5.26 -19.12
C LEU A 37 13.31 6.48 -20.05
N THR A 38 12.16 6.90 -20.60
CA THR A 38 12.01 8.12 -21.40
C THR A 38 11.36 9.22 -20.57
N GLU A 39 12.18 10.02 -19.87
CA GLU A 39 11.81 11.38 -19.49
C GLU A 39 12.94 12.32 -19.93
N GLU A 40 12.87 12.80 -21.18
CA GLU A 40 13.37 14.15 -21.42
C GLU A 40 12.40 15.12 -20.78
N SER A 41 12.94 15.88 -19.82
CA SER A 41 12.42 17.12 -19.25
C SER A 41 11.56 17.92 -20.23
N SER A 42 10.26 17.66 -20.29
CA SER A 42 9.32 18.48 -21.06
C SER A 42 8.40 19.19 -20.07
N LYS A 43 8.83 20.41 -19.73
CA LYS A 43 7.95 21.48 -19.26
C LYS A 43 6.70 21.51 -20.14
N GLY A 44 5.56 21.13 -19.55
CA GLY A 44 4.23 21.35 -20.11
C GLY A 44 3.94 20.65 -21.44
N SER A 45 3.51 19.40 -21.39
CA SER A 45 2.53 18.92 -22.39
C SER A 45 1.71 17.74 -21.85
N LEU A 46 0.44 17.75 -22.26
CA LEU A 46 -0.66 16.81 -22.05
C LEU A 46 -0.42 15.54 -21.22
N PHE A 47 -1.23 15.40 -20.16
CA PHE A 47 -1.47 14.15 -19.42
C PHE A 47 -1.85 13.02 -20.38
N HIS A 48 -0.87 12.21 -20.79
CA HIS A 48 -1.13 10.95 -21.49
C HIS A 48 -1.57 9.92 -20.44
N ASP A 49 -2.67 9.23 -20.74
CA ASP A 49 -3.40 8.37 -19.80
C ASP A 49 -2.68 7.01 -19.61
N ASP A 50 -1.47 7.02 -19.03
CA ASP A 50 -0.72 5.81 -18.63
C ASP A 50 -1.32 5.23 -17.34
N LYS A 51 -2.65 5.05 -17.31
CA LYS A 51 -3.35 4.43 -16.19
C LYS A 51 -3.01 2.95 -16.04
N TYR A 52 -2.51 2.30 -17.08
CA TYR A 52 -2.30 0.85 -17.12
C TYR A 52 -0.92 0.49 -17.67
N PRO A 53 -0.26 -0.54 -17.11
CA PRO A 53 1.11 -0.92 -17.49
C PRO A 53 1.21 -1.66 -18.85
N SER A 54 0.22 -1.55 -19.72
CA SER A 54 0.15 -2.26 -21.01
C SER A 54 1.23 -1.80 -22.01
N GLN A 55 1.47 -2.64 -23.03
CA GLN A 55 2.48 -2.53 -24.11
C GLN A 55 2.51 -1.15 -24.80
N ASN A 56 3.21 -0.19 -24.21
CA ASN A 56 3.70 0.98 -24.92
C ASN A 56 5.18 0.71 -25.21
N GLY A 57 5.63 0.93 -26.46
CA GLY A 57 6.97 0.60 -26.95
C GLY A 57 8.14 1.37 -26.30
N ASN A 58 7.92 1.97 -25.14
CA ASN A 58 8.96 2.68 -24.40
C ASN A 58 9.72 1.70 -23.50
N PRO A 59 11.05 1.84 -23.38
CA PRO A 59 11.83 1.04 -22.45
C PRO A 59 11.41 1.34 -21.01
N ARG A 60 11.15 0.29 -20.23
CA ARG A 60 10.65 0.37 -18.84
C ARG A 60 11.48 -0.52 -17.92
N GLU A 61 11.76 -0.05 -16.72
CA GLU A 61 12.28 -0.86 -15.61
C GLU A 61 11.13 -1.28 -14.70
N LEU A 62 11.09 -2.56 -14.35
CA LEU A 62 10.04 -3.17 -13.54
C LEU A 62 10.66 -3.74 -12.26
N PHE A 63 10.08 -3.37 -11.12
CA PHE A 63 10.59 -3.72 -9.80
C PHE A 63 9.52 -4.48 -9.03
N LEU A 64 9.83 -5.68 -8.51
CA LEU A 64 8.93 -6.43 -7.66
C LEU A 64 9.44 -6.40 -6.22
N SER A 65 8.58 -6.07 -5.27
CA SER A 65 8.95 -6.01 -3.86
C SER A 65 7.76 -6.36 -2.96
N SER A 66 8.03 -6.95 -1.79
CA SER A 66 7.03 -7.10 -0.73
C SER A 66 6.84 -5.83 0.11
N ASP A 67 7.79 -4.89 0.04
CA ASP A 67 7.78 -3.62 0.78
C ASP A 67 7.91 -2.44 -0.20
N ALA A 68 7.11 -1.40 0.04
CA ALA A 68 7.15 -0.16 -0.70
C ALA A 68 8.47 0.60 -0.49
N ASN A 69 9.14 0.46 0.66
CA ASN A 69 10.39 1.15 0.95
C ASN A 69 11.50 0.83 -0.06
N ALA A 70 11.57 -0.42 -0.52
CA ALA A 70 12.55 -0.85 -1.53
C ALA A 70 12.22 -0.32 -2.95
N LEU A 71 10.99 0.12 -3.18
CA LEU A 71 10.57 0.67 -4.47
C LEU A 71 10.79 2.18 -4.56
N VAL A 72 10.64 2.89 -3.44
CA VAL A 72 10.65 4.37 -3.38
C VAL A 72 11.95 4.98 -3.93
N GLU A 73 13.09 4.28 -3.81
CA GLU A 73 14.36 4.72 -4.39
C GLU A 73 14.35 4.73 -5.93
N HIS A 74 13.56 3.86 -6.55
CA HIS A 74 13.51 3.70 -7.99
C HIS A 74 12.26 4.35 -8.63
N THR A 75 11.10 4.20 -8.01
CA THR A 75 9.84 4.73 -8.54
C THR A 75 8.78 4.89 -7.45
N ARG A 76 7.96 5.92 -7.61
CA ARG A 76 6.75 6.13 -6.81
C ARG A 76 5.50 5.53 -7.45
N LYS A 77 5.56 5.18 -8.74
CA LYS A 77 4.44 4.56 -9.47
C LYS A 77 4.44 3.07 -9.16
N VAL A 78 3.48 2.63 -8.35
CA VAL A 78 3.36 1.24 -7.92
C VAL A 78 1.98 0.66 -8.20
N LEU A 79 1.94 -0.64 -8.39
CA LEU A 79 0.74 -1.42 -8.54
C LEU A 79 0.69 -2.45 -7.41
N VAL A 80 -0.36 -2.39 -6.61
CA VAL A 80 -0.61 -3.38 -5.54
C VAL A 80 -1.23 -4.62 -6.18
N ILE A 81 -0.52 -5.74 -6.10
CA ILE A 81 -1.02 -7.03 -6.61
C ILE A 81 -2.05 -7.56 -5.60
N GLU A 82 -3.16 -8.11 -6.06
CA GLU A 82 -4.17 -8.71 -5.19
C GLU A 82 -4.07 -10.23 -5.09
N ASP A 83 -4.77 -10.79 -4.09
CA ASP A 83 -4.84 -12.23 -3.90
C ASP A 83 -5.55 -12.91 -5.08
N GLY A 84 -4.95 -14.01 -5.56
CA GLY A 84 -5.46 -14.76 -6.72
C GLY A 84 -5.05 -14.18 -8.07
N GLU A 85 -4.29 -13.08 -8.08
CA GLU A 85 -3.68 -12.53 -9.29
C GLU A 85 -2.31 -13.16 -9.57
N VAL A 86 -2.03 -13.33 -10.86
CA VAL A 86 -0.76 -13.74 -11.41
C VAL A 86 -0.30 -12.65 -12.37
N VAL A 87 0.81 -12.01 -12.03
CA VAL A 87 1.48 -11.05 -12.88
C VAL A 87 2.47 -11.81 -13.75
N HIS A 88 2.34 -11.64 -15.06
CA HIS A 88 3.26 -12.16 -16.06
C HIS A 88 3.98 -10.99 -16.69
N LEU A 89 5.29 -10.94 -16.49
CA LEU A 89 6.20 -9.99 -17.11
C LEU A 89 6.88 -10.70 -18.27
N LYS A 90 6.76 -10.15 -19.48
CA LYS A 90 7.36 -10.72 -20.68
C LYS A 90 7.77 -9.62 -21.63
N ASP A 91 9.05 -9.65 -22.03
CA ASP A 91 9.61 -8.73 -23.03
C ASP A 91 9.30 -7.25 -22.71
N GLY A 92 9.33 -6.89 -21.42
CA GLY A 92 9.01 -5.54 -20.92
C GLY A 92 7.52 -5.21 -20.77
N GLY A 93 6.63 -6.09 -21.22
CA GLY A 93 5.18 -5.97 -21.02
C GLY A 93 4.73 -6.53 -19.67
N VAL A 94 3.67 -5.94 -19.11
CA VAL A 94 3.01 -6.41 -17.88
C VAL A 94 1.61 -6.92 -18.24
N SER A 95 1.31 -8.17 -17.91
CA SER A 95 -0.02 -8.75 -18.00
C SER A 95 -0.46 -9.27 -16.63
N ILE A 96 -1.69 -8.95 -16.22
CA ILE A 96 -2.25 -9.42 -14.95
C ILE A 96 -3.40 -10.36 -15.26
N LEU A 97 -3.27 -11.58 -14.76
CA LEU A 97 -4.23 -12.65 -14.96
C LEU A 97 -4.86 -12.98 -13.61
N LYS A 98 -6.18 -12.91 -13.53
CA LYS A 98 -6.92 -13.36 -12.36
C LYS A 98 -7.49 -14.74 -12.65
N PHE A 99 -7.16 -15.68 -11.78
CA PHE A 99 -7.76 -17.01 -11.81
C PHE A 99 -8.95 -16.99 -10.86
N ASP A 100 -10.15 -17.08 -11.41
CA ASP A 100 -11.33 -17.24 -10.57
C ASP A 100 -11.24 -18.58 -9.84
N GLY A 101 -11.48 -18.53 -8.53
CA GLY A 101 -11.29 -19.65 -7.61
C GLY A 101 -12.45 -20.64 -7.64
N ASP A 102 -13.32 -20.59 -8.65
CA ASP A 102 -14.47 -21.46 -8.70
C ASP A 102 -14.00 -22.90 -8.93
N LYS A 103 -14.14 -23.71 -7.87
CA LYS A 103 -14.15 -25.16 -7.97
C LYS A 103 -15.45 -25.53 -8.68
N GLY A 104 -15.49 -25.27 -10.00
CA GLY A 104 -16.56 -25.76 -10.85
C GLY A 104 -16.71 -27.26 -10.57
N LYS A 105 -17.91 -27.67 -10.16
CA LYS A 105 -18.28 -29.06 -9.88
C LYS A 105 -18.11 -30.01 -11.08
N HIS A 106 -17.61 -29.52 -12.20
CA HIS A 106 -17.19 -30.29 -13.36
C HIS A 106 -15.86 -29.70 -13.83
N GLY A 107 -14.81 -30.52 -13.95
CA GLY A 107 -13.40 -30.13 -14.13
C GLY A 107 -13.04 -29.41 -15.44
N VAL A 108 -13.80 -28.37 -15.80
CA VAL A 108 -13.55 -27.48 -16.92
C VAL A 108 -12.79 -26.26 -16.40
N LEU A 109 -11.64 -26.00 -17.01
CA LEU A 109 -10.75 -24.91 -16.65
C LEU A 109 -11.38 -23.56 -17.05
N SER A 110 -11.80 -22.75 -16.07
CA SER A 110 -12.16 -21.34 -16.33
C SER A 110 -10.95 -20.60 -16.91
N ARG A 111 -11.14 -19.97 -18.07
CA ARG A 111 -10.08 -19.20 -18.75
C ARG A 111 -9.65 -18.03 -17.85
N PRO A 112 -8.34 -17.76 -17.67
CA PRO A 112 -7.91 -16.61 -16.89
C PRO A 112 -8.45 -15.32 -17.50
N ALA A 113 -8.98 -14.44 -16.66
CA ALA A 113 -9.44 -13.12 -17.07
C ALA A 113 -8.26 -12.13 -16.98
N SER A 114 -8.05 -11.36 -18.03
CA SER A 114 -7.12 -10.22 -17.99
C SER A 114 -7.72 -9.12 -17.11
N VAL A 115 -6.93 -8.60 -16.17
CA VAL A 115 -7.35 -7.54 -15.26
C VAL A 115 -6.54 -6.28 -15.54
N GLN A 116 -7.25 -5.16 -15.70
CA GLN A 116 -6.64 -3.84 -15.78
C GLN A 116 -6.55 -3.22 -14.39
N ARG A 117 -5.37 -2.73 -14.03
CA ARG A 117 -5.07 -2.15 -12.70
C ARG A 117 -4.47 -0.77 -12.85
N ALA A 118 -5.04 0.18 -12.12
CA ALA A 118 -4.53 1.54 -12.06
C ALA A 118 -3.22 1.60 -11.25
N LEU A 119 -2.25 2.37 -11.75
CA LEU A 119 -1.07 2.73 -10.98
C LEU A 119 -1.46 3.65 -9.82
N SER A 120 -0.93 3.36 -8.64
CA SER A 120 -1.01 4.20 -7.45
C SER A 120 0.33 4.93 -7.28
N VAL A 121 0.28 6.16 -6.80
CA VAL A 121 1.48 6.93 -6.46
C VAL A 121 1.71 6.80 -4.96
N LEU A 122 2.88 6.29 -4.57
CA LEU A 122 3.31 6.29 -3.17
C LEU A 122 3.50 7.72 -2.69
N GLU A 123 2.82 8.07 -1.60
CA GLU A 123 2.96 9.37 -0.93
C GLU A 123 4.24 9.49 -0.08
N MET A 124 4.99 8.39 0.08
CA MET A 124 6.22 8.36 0.89
C MET A 124 7.38 9.06 0.17
N GLU A 125 8.14 9.84 0.94
CA GLU A 125 9.35 10.51 0.44
C GLU A 125 10.61 9.69 0.73
N VAL A 126 11.59 9.74 -0.18
CA VAL A 126 12.87 9.00 -0.06
C VAL A 126 13.64 9.42 1.21
N GLU A 127 13.48 10.64 1.69
CA GLU A 127 14.16 11.12 2.91
C GLU A 127 13.64 10.43 4.18
N GLN A 128 12.38 9.98 4.17
CA GLN A 128 11.78 9.30 5.32
C GLN A 128 12.39 7.91 5.57
N ILE A 129 12.89 7.23 4.52
CA ILE A 129 13.51 5.90 4.62
C ILE A 129 15.02 5.93 4.94
N ASN A 130 15.68 7.08 4.76
CA ASN A 130 17.12 7.21 4.98
C ASN A 130 17.45 7.62 6.42
N LYS A 131 18.62 7.23 6.93
CA LYS A 131 19.06 7.66 8.28
C LYS A 131 19.30 9.18 8.38
N GLY A 132 19.55 9.84 7.25
CA GLY A 132 19.93 11.26 7.22
C GLY A 132 21.20 11.50 8.02
N ASN A 133 21.14 12.47 8.94
CA ASN A 133 22.27 12.85 9.79
C ASN A 133 22.40 12.03 11.08
N TYR A 134 21.61 10.97 11.26
CA TYR A 134 21.61 10.14 12.48
C TYR A 134 22.40 8.85 12.28
N GLU A 135 22.99 8.35 13.36
CA GLU A 135 23.78 7.11 13.35
C GLU A 135 22.87 5.85 13.30
N HIS A 136 21.72 5.94 13.97
CA HIS A 136 20.75 4.84 14.10
C HIS A 136 19.33 5.29 13.71
N TYR A 137 18.57 4.39 13.09
CA TYR A 137 17.15 4.63 12.77
C TYR A 137 16.32 4.93 14.03
N MET A 138 16.57 4.20 15.12
CA MET A 138 15.89 4.43 16.39
C MET A 138 16.14 5.86 16.92
N GLN A 139 17.36 6.38 16.77
CA GLN A 139 17.67 7.75 17.18
C GLN A 139 16.91 8.76 16.30
N LYS A 140 16.94 8.58 14.98
CA LYS A 140 16.15 9.39 14.03
C LYS A 140 14.67 9.40 14.43
N GLU A 141 14.05 8.24 14.60
CA GLU A 141 12.64 8.09 14.93
C GLU A 141 12.26 8.73 16.27
N ILE A 142 13.15 8.66 17.28
CA ILE A 142 12.94 9.36 18.56
C ILE A 142 12.96 10.88 18.37
N HIS A 143 13.91 11.41 17.61
CA HIS A 143 14.03 12.84 17.36
C HIS A 143 12.94 13.40 16.42
N GLU A 144 12.37 12.56 15.56
CA GLU A 144 11.28 12.92 14.63
C GLU A 144 9.87 12.84 15.24
N GLN A 145 9.73 12.43 16.51
CA GLN A 145 8.43 12.39 17.20
C GLN A 145 7.64 13.71 17.17
N PRO A 146 8.25 14.92 17.30
CA PRO A 146 7.52 16.18 17.23
C PRO A 146 6.86 16.41 15.86
N GLU A 147 7.57 16.07 14.78
CA GLU A 147 7.04 16.17 13.42
C GLU A 147 5.98 15.09 13.17
N SER A 148 6.25 13.86 13.59
CA SER A 148 5.32 12.72 13.49
C SER A 148 3.99 13.02 14.19
N LEU A 149 4.02 13.66 15.36
CA LEU A 149 2.84 14.11 16.08
C LEU A 149 2.09 15.21 15.31
N THR A 150 2.82 16.17 14.74
CA THR A 150 2.25 17.25 13.92
C THR A 150 1.54 16.69 12.68
N THR A 151 2.17 15.74 11.98
CA THR A 151 1.59 15.03 10.83
C THR A 151 0.38 14.18 11.23
N THR A 152 0.44 13.50 12.38
CA THR A 152 -0.69 12.75 12.94
C THR A 152 -1.89 13.66 13.21
N MET A 153 -1.68 14.89 13.66
CA MET A 153 -2.77 15.85 13.92
C MET A 153 -3.22 16.65 12.69
N ARG A 154 -2.39 16.72 11.64
CA ARG A 154 -2.63 17.52 10.43
C ARG A 154 -3.96 17.13 9.78
N GLY A 155 -4.78 18.12 9.46
CA GLY A 155 -6.11 17.93 8.86
C GLY A 155 -7.17 17.34 9.81
N ARG A 156 -6.80 16.91 11.02
CA ARG A 156 -7.71 16.30 12.01
C ARG A 156 -8.10 17.27 13.12
N LEU A 157 -7.21 18.19 13.50
CA LEU A 157 -7.51 19.26 14.44
C LEU A 157 -7.92 20.53 13.70
N ILE A 158 -9.21 20.84 13.74
CA ILE A 158 -9.77 22.07 13.18
C ILE A 158 -9.67 23.15 14.26
N ARG A 159 -8.62 23.97 14.16
CA ARG A 159 -8.50 25.19 14.95
C ARG A 159 -9.54 26.18 14.42
N GLY A 160 -10.62 26.37 15.16
CA GLY A 160 -11.58 27.43 14.84
C GLY A 160 -10.89 28.80 14.92
N GLY A 161 -11.29 29.73 14.04
CA GLY A 161 -10.95 31.14 14.22
C GLY A 161 -11.55 31.69 15.52
N THR A 162 -11.39 32.99 15.78
CA THR A 162 -11.82 33.70 17.01
C THR A 162 -13.24 33.40 17.48
N CYS A 163 -14.13 32.92 16.61
CA CYS A 163 -15.54 32.62 16.91
C CYS A 163 -15.96 31.15 16.69
N LYS A 164 -15.05 30.19 16.43
CA LYS A 164 -15.41 28.76 16.22
C LYS A 164 -14.75 27.86 17.27
N ALA A 165 -15.52 26.89 17.79
CA ALA A 165 -15.01 25.90 18.73
C ALA A 165 -13.93 25.01 18.07
N LYS A 166 -12.87 24.72 18.82
CA LYS A 166 -11.86 23.73 18.42
C LYS A 166 -12.56 22.37 18.25
N THR A 167 -12.44 21.77 17.07
CA THR A 167 -13.14 20.52 16.73
C THR A 167 -12.14 19.49 16.21
N VAL A 168 -12.41 18.21 16.49
CA VAL A 168 -11.65 17.08 15.95
C VAL A 168 -12.47 16.41 14.86
N LEU A 169 -11.90 16.23 13.66
CA LEU A 169 -12.51 15.51 12.55
C LEU A 169 -11.61 14.37 12.10
N LEU A 170 -12.10 13.14 12.27
CA LEU A 170 -11.44 11.93 11.76
C LEU A 170 -12.18 11.49 10.49
N GLY A 171 -11.71 11.95 9.32
CA GLY A 171 -12.38 11.73 8.03
C GLY A 171 -12.74 10.27 7.77
N GLY A 172 -11.81 9.34 8.03
CA GLY A 172 -12.02 7.91 7.84
C GLY A 172 -13.04 7.27 8.79
N LEU A 173 -13.47 7.95 9.85
CA LEU A 173 -14.49 7.46 10.78
C LEU A 173 -15.85 8.16 10.61
N LYS A 174 -15.94 9.21 9.79
CA LYS A 174 -17.10 10.11 9.70
C LYS A 174 -18.42 9.35 9.53
N ASP A 175 -18.44 8.37 8.63
CA ASP A 175 -19.65 7.61 8.29
C ASP A 175 -20.02 6.58 9.36
N HIS A 176 -19.07 6.19 10.20
CA HIS A 176 -19.23 5.17 11.24
C HIS A 176 -19.39 5.75 12.66
N LEU A 177 -19.21 7.06 12.86
CA LEU A 177 -19.29 7.70 14.18
C LEU A 177 -20.61 7.40 14.92
N LYS A 178 -21.74 7.38 14.21
CA LYS A 178 -23.06 7.07 14.82
C LYS A 178 -23.12 5.64 15.37
N THR A 179 -22.44 4.69 14.74
CA THR A 179 -22.39 3.29 15.17
C THR A 179 -21.42 3.10 16.33
N ILE A 180 -20.25 3.73 16.25
CA ILE A 180 -19.23 3.72 17.32
C ILE A 180 -19.82 4.31 18.62
N ARG A 181 -20.53 5.43 18.54
CA ARG A 181 -21.16 6.07 19.71
C ARG A 181 -22.18 5.15 20.39
N ARG A 182 -22.96 4.39 19.62
CA ARG A 182 -23.98 3.44 20.14
C ARG A 182 -23.40 2.12 20.67
N SER A 183 -22.15 1.80 20.37
CA SER A 183 -21.52 0.54 20.79
C SER A 183 -21.31 0.52 22.31
N GLN A 184 -21.62 -0.56 23.02
CA GLN A 184 -21.52 -0.57 24.49
C GLN A 184 -20.11 -0.92 25.02
N ARG A 185 -19.21 -1.37 24.14
CA ARG A 185 -17.87 -1.82 24.52
C ARG A 185 -16.88 -1.47 23.42
N ILE A 186 -15.71 -1.00 23.82
CA ILE A 186 -14.55 -0.78 22.94
C ILE A 186 -13.50 -1.83 23.31
N VAL A 187 -12.95 -2.53 22.31
CA VAL A 187 -11.93 -3.57 22.51
C VAL A 187 -10.69 -3.17 21.71
N PHE A 188 -9.57 -3.01 22.40
CA PHE A 188 -8.26 -2.83 21.77
C PHE A 188 -7.58 -4.19 21.61
N ILE A 189 -7.08 -4.47 20.41
CA ILE A 189 -6.35 -5.70 20.08
C ILE A 189 -5.02 -5.29 19.43
N GLY A 190 -3.91 -5.73 20.00
CA GLY A 190 -2.56 -5.43 19.52
C GLY A 190 -1.53 -6.29 20.26
N CYS A 191 -0.29 -6.30 19.77
CA CYS A 191 0.82 -7.04 20.38
C CYS A 191 1.98 -6.07 20.70
N GLY A 192 2.81 -6.40 21.69
CA GLY A 192 4.01 -5.63 22.03
C GLY A 192 3.74 -4.15 22.33
N THR A 193 4.50 -3.24 21.72
CA THR A 193 4.36 -1.79 21.94
C THR A 193 2.97 -1.26 21.56
N SER A 194 2.29 -1.84 20.57
CA SER A 194 0.91 -1.46 20.22
C SER A 194 -0.10 -1.81 21.32
N TYR A 195 0.12 -2.91 22.04
CA TYR A 195 -0.66 -3.23 23.24
C TYR A 195 -0.42 -2.21 24.36
N ASN A 196 0.84 -1.80 24.55
CA ASN A 196 1.19 -0.77 25.54
C ASN A 196 0.53 0.59 25.22
N ALA A 197 0.46 0.97 23.94
CA ALA A 197 -0.25 2.19 23.53
C ALA A 197 -1.75 2.13 23.84
N ALA A 198 -2.39 0.97 23.67
CA ALA A 198 -3.79 0.78 24.04
C ALA A 198 -4.00 0.90 25.56
N LEU A 199 -3.09 0.33 26.37
CA LEU A 199 -3.13 0.50 27.82
C LEU A 199 -2.96 1.96 28.25
N ALA A 200 -2.06 2.70 27.60
CA ALA A 200 -1.86 4.12 27.88
C ALA A 200 -3.09 4.98 27.52
N ALA A 201 -3.81 4.65 26.45
CA ALA A 201 -5.00 5.37 26.01
C ALA A 201 -6.28 5.00 26.80
N ARG A 202 -6.30 3.84 27.44
CA ARG A 202 -7.45 3.29 28.16
C ARG A 202 -8.12 4.28 29.14
N PRO A 203 -7.43 4.88 30.13
CA PRO A 203 -8.09 5.73 31.13
C PRO A 203 -8.79 6.94 30.51
N ILE A 204 -8.13 7.59 29.54
CA ILE A 204 -8.67 8.77 28.85
C ILE A 204 -9.92 8.40 28.03
N LEU A 205 -9.91 7.21 27.40
CA LEU A 205 -11.06 6.76 26.63
C LEU A 205 -12.24 6.34 27.50
N GLU A 206 -11.99 5.69 28.64
CA GLU A 206 -13.03 5.35 29.62
C GLU A 206 -13.71 6.64 30.14
N GLU A 207 -12.90 7.64 30.50
CA GLU A 207 -13.39 8.95 30.97
C GLU A 207 -14.21 9.69 29.91
N LEU A 208 -13.68 9.84 28.68
CA LEU A 208 -14.32 10.67 27.65
C LEU A 208 -15.50 9.99 26.96
N SER A 209 -15.50 8.65 26.89
CA SER A 209 -16.57 7.91 26.22
C SER A 209 -17.67 7.43 27.17
N GLY A 210 -17.41 7.45 28.48
CA GLY A 210 -18.33 6.94 29.51
C GLY A 210 -18.59 5.45 29.39
N LYS A 211 -17.62 4.69 28.90
CA LYS A 211 -17.68 3.24 28.63
C LYS A 211 -16.51 2.51 29.27
#